data_AF-A0A646KWQ1-F1
#
_entry.id   AF-A0A646KWQ1-F1
#
_cell.length_a   1.000
_cell.length_b   1.000
_cell.length_c   1.000
_cell.angle_alpha   90.00
_cell.angle_beta   90.00
_cell.angle_gamma   90.00
#
_symmetry.space_group_name_H-M   'P 1'
#
loop_
_entity.id
_entity.type
_entity.pdbx_description
1 polymer ?
#
loop_
_entity_poly.entity_id
_entity_poly.type
_entity_poly.pdbx_seq_one_letter_code
_entity_poly.pdbx_strand_id
1 'polypeptide(L)'
;MATPLSADRFLSALKGAGLGVVEHGRWRTHNRNTQGNWGPVNGVMIHHTGPYSSEDDMVELCRVGYRGLPGPLCHGVIDRSGTVHLVGYGRTNHAGMGDTDVLLAVIAEKETLPRDNEADTDGNRHFYGFECVNTGSQSWPAAQLDAMARAAAAVCRAHGWTERSVIGHKEWQPGKPDPGGIDMADFRDRVATHLKGAAKPPTKPKPDPKPKPRRYAAYPGPEFFRTGRSSPVIAAMAKRLIAEECSSFDTPPGPVWTEAHRRSYAAYQIKNGYQGSDADGIPGKTTWAKLRVPHQSAPGSAPRARKEKDVVPPVLADVAERTIATYVQSMLGLLAAASTTDILSLSVWESASVAAVPAALSVLKSCLGTVLGRRGTASWLPLHRDPATPR
;
A
#
# COMPACT_ATOMS: atom_id res chain seq x y z
N MET A 1 25.81 18.99 20.72
CA MET A 1 25.17 17.76 20.18
C MET A 1 23.65 17.92 20.28
N ALA A 2 22.89 17.64 19.22
CA ALA A 2 21.47 17.99 19.19
C ALA A 2 20.61 16.97 19.96
N THR A 3 19.71 17.47 20.79
CA THR A 3 18.69 16.67 21.46
C THR A 3 17.63 16.25 20.44
N PRO A 4 17.20 14.97 20.41
CA PRO A 4 16.11 14.57 19.52
C PRO A 4 14.85 15.40 19.75
N LEU A 5 14.16 15.75 18.67
CA LEU A 5 12.81 16.31 18.75
C LEU A 5 11.90 15.34 19.52
N SER A 6 10.91 15.86 20.23
CA SER A 6 9.74 15.06 20.63
C SER A 6 8.97 14.59 19.40
N ALA A 7 8.24 13.47 19.49
CA ALA A 7 7.41 12.96 18.39
C ALA A 7 6.43 14.02 17.85
N ASP A 8 5.83 14.84 18.73
CA ASP A 8 4.87 15.87 18.31
C ASP A 8 5.55 17.03 17.58
N ARG A 9 6.74 17.45 18.01
CA ARG A 9 7.56 18.43 17.25
C ARG A 9 7.97 17.90 15.89
N PHE A 10 8.31 16.61 15.78
CA PHE A 10 8.64 15.98 14.50
C PHE A 10 7.43 15.96 13.55
N LEU A 11 6.27 15.49 14.02
CA LEU A 11 5.02 15.53 13.27
C LEU A 11 4.66 16.96 12.84
N SER A 12 4.79 17.92 13.76
CA SER A 12 4.48 19.33 13.49
C SER A 12 5.42 19.93 12.44
N ALA A 13 6.72 19.58 12.48
CA ALA A 13 7.68 20.02 11.48
C ALA A 13 7.30 19.50 10.08
N LEU A 14 6.96 18.21 9.96
CA LEU A 14 6.55 17.61 8.68
C LEU A 14 5.26 18.24 8.14
N LYS A 15 4.22 18.38 8.97
CA LYS A 15 2.97 19.06 8.60
C LYS A 15 3.22 20.53 8.23
N GLY A 16 4.08 21.22 8.96
CA GLY A 16 4.48 22.61 8.69
C GLY A 16 5.20 22.79 7.35
N ALA A 17 5.89 21.76 6.86
CA ALA A 17 6.47 21.72 5.51
C ALA A 17 5.44 21.42 4.40
N GLY A 18 4.15 21.28 4.75
CA GLY A 18 3.07 21.02 3.81
C GLY A 18 2.98 19.56 3.35
N LEU A 19 3.61 18.63 4.07
CA LEU A 19 3.56 17.21 3.74
C LEU A 19 2.22 16.59 4.14
N GLY A 20 1.69 15.72 3.28
CA GLY A 20 0.64 14.78 3.68
C GLY A 20 1.23 13.77 4.66
N VAL A 21 0.62 13.61 5.84
CA VAL A 21 1.12 12.70 6.87
C VAL A 21 0.04 11.71 7.28
N VAL A 22 0.39 10.43 7.27
CA VAL A 22 -0.45 9.31 7.77
C VAL A 22 0.25 8.68 8.96
N GLU A 23 -0.47 8.52 10.06
CA GLU A 23 0.06 8.01 11.32
C GLU A 23 -0.32 6.53 11.50
N HIS A 24 0.65 5.65 11.75
CA HIS A 24 0.39 4.21 11.89
C HIS A 24 0.55 3.71 13.32
N GLY A 25 -0.54 3.15 13.86
CA GLY A 25 -0.53 2.50 15.17
C GLY A 25 0.07 3.38 16.27
N ARG A 26 1.00 2.82 17.05
CA ARG A 26 1.70 3.50 18.13
C ARG A 26 3.04 4.10 17.69
N TRP A 27 3.15 4.63 16.47
CA TRP A 27 4.42 5.12 15.90
C TRP A 27 5.22 6.02 16.86
N ARG A 28 4.55 6.88 17.64
CA ARG A 28 5.18 7.80 18.62
C ARG A 28 6.04 7.09 19.67
N THR A 29 5.72 5.84 20.00
CA THR A 29 6.39 5.04 21.03
C THR A 29 6.90 3.71 20.49
N HIS A 30 6.80 3.48 19.18
CA HIS A 30 7.30 2.27 18.52
C HIS A 30 8.75 2.51 18.14
N ASN A 31 9.69 1.86 18.84
CA ASN A 31 11.12 2.05 18.65
C ASN A 31 11.92 0.86 19.16
N ARG A 32 13.23 0.96 18.99
CA ARG A 32 14.25 0.00 19.40
C ARG A 32 15.16 0.58 20.48
N ASN A 33 14.67 1.48 21.33
CA ASN A 33 15.49 2.12 22.38
C ASN A 33 16.10 1.09 23.36
N THR A 34 15.52 -0.11 23.47
CA THR A 34 16.10 -1.21 24.26
C THR A 34 17.40 -1.78 23.68
N GLN A 35 17.74 -1.46 22.44
CA GLN A 35 18.99 -1.87 21.77
C GLN A 35 20.12 -0.86 21.96
N GLY A 36 19.83 0.31 22.54
CA GLY A 36 20.79 1.39 22.70
C GLY A 36 20.10 2.75 22.74
N ASN A 37 20.86 3.75 23.19
CA ASN A 37 20.36 5.11 23.31
C ASN A 37 19.90 5.66 21.96
N TRP A 38 18.87 6.50 21.98
CA TRP A 38 18.49 7.35 20.85
C TRP A 38 19.07 8.74 21.09
N GLY A 39 19.83 9.22 20.12
CA GLY A 39 20.52 10.49 20.22
C GLY A 39 21.87 10.42 20.96
N PRO A 40 22.63 11.52 20.96
CA PRO A 40 22.31 12.76 20.24
C PRO A 40 22.23 12.55 18.73
N VAL A 41 21.34 13.32 18.09
CA VAL A 41 21.07 13.21 16.65
C VAL A 41 21.90 14.23 15.89
N ASN A 42 22.22 13.90 14.64
CA ASN A 42 23.19 14.63 13.83
C ASN A 42 22.76 14.83 12.39
N GLY A 43 21.77 14.08 11.89
CA GLY A 43 21.31 14.26 10.53
C GLY A 43 20.06 13.49 10.15
N VAL A 44 19.77 13.53 8.84
CA VAL A 44 18.67 12.83 8.18
C VAL A 44 19.27 11.85 7.18
N MET A 45 18.82 10.59 7.22
CA MET A 45 19.25 9.57 6.27
C MET A 45 18.12 9.20 5.33
N ILE A 46 18.41 9.21 4.03
CA ILE A 46 17.47 8.87 2.96
C ILE A 46 17.80 7.47 2.43
N HIS A 47 16.77 6.63 2.37
CA HIS A 47 16.84 5.28 1.86
C HIS A 47 15.87 5.07 0.69
N HIS A 48 16.11 4.02 -0.09
CA HIS A 48 15.04 3.40 -0.87
C HIS A 48 14.72 2.04 -0.27
N THR A 49 13.46 1.64 -0.34
CA THR A 49 12.96 0.43 0.33
C THR A 49 13.42 -0.89 -0.30
N GLY A 50 13.84 -0.86 -1.57
CA GLY A 50 14.11 -2.05 -2.36
C GLY A 50 12.82 -2.66 -2.96
N PRO A 51 12.88 -3.90 -3.48
CA PRO A 51 11.74 -4.55 -4.12
C PRO A 51 10.51 -4.62 -3.23
N TYR A 52 9.33 -4.34 -3.80
CA TYR A 52 8.05 -4.38 -3.09
C TYR A 52 6.93 -4.85 -4.02
N SER A 53 5.88 -5.44 -3.44
CA SER A 53 4.69 -5.90 -4.18
C SER A 53 3.57 -4.85 -4.17
N SER A 54 3.42 -4.12 -3.06
CA SER A 54 2.51 -2.99 -2.92
C SER A 54 3.10 -1.95 -1.96
N GLU A 55 2.69 -0.68 -2.09
CA GLU A 55 3.18 0.38 -1.20
C GLU A 55 2.67 0.20 0.24
N ASP A 56 1.42 -0.26 0.41
CA ASP A 56 0.83 -0.59 1.71
C ASP A 56 1.62 -1.69 2.44
N ASP A 57 1.97 -2.78 1.75
CA ASP A 57 2.75 -3.86 2.34
C ASP A 57 4.17 -3.41 2.70
N MET A 58 4.75 -2.51 1.90
CA MET A 58 6.07 -1.95 2.18
C MET A 58 6.04 -1.03 3.39
N VAL A 59 5.00 -0.18 3.53
CA VAL A 59 4.79 0.64 4.72
C VAL A 59 4.63 -0.24 5.97
N GLU A 60 3.86 -1.32 5.87
CA GLU A 60 3.71 -2.27 6.98
C GLU A 60 5.02 -2.98 7.30
N LEU A 61 5.78 -3.42 6.29
CA LEU A 61 7.11 -4.01 6.47
C LEU A 61 8.07 -3.05 7.17
N CYS A 62 8.11 -1.78 6.78
CA CYS A 62 8.91 -0.78 7.47
C CYS A 62 8.44 -0.55 8.92
N ARG A 63 7.15 -0.73 9.21
CA ARG A 63 6.61 -0.61 10.57
C ARG A 63 6.98 -1.80 11.45
N VAL A 64 6.76 -3.03 10.97
CA VAL A 64 6.92 -4.25 11.79
C VAL A 64 8.29 -4.90 11.66
N GLY A 65 8.97 -4.68 10.54
CA GLY A 65 10.20 -5.36 10.14
C GLY A 65 10.00 -6.84 9.87
N TYR A 66 11.08 -7.61 9.98
CA TYR A 66 11.06 -9.07 9.83
C TYR A 66 11.99 -9.70 10.87
N ARG A 67 12.01 -11.03 10.98
CA ARG A 67 12.75 -11.74 12.03
C ARG A 67 14.24 -11.34 12.13
N GLY A 68 14.90 -11.12 11.00
CA GLY A 68 16.31 -10.73 10.94
C GLY A 68 16.55 -9.22 11.15
N LEU A 69 15.53 -8.39 10.97
CA LEU A 69 15.59 -6.94 11.19
C LEU A 69 14.24 -6.46 11.72
N PRO A 70 14.01 -6.55 13.05
CA PRO A 70 12.71 -6.19 13.60
C PRO A 70 12.51 -4.68 13.57
N GLY A 71 11.28 -4.26 13.25
CA GLY A 71 10.92 -2.86 13.07
C GLY A 71 10.85 -2.06 14.38
N PRO A 72 10.67 -0.74 14.29
CA PRO A 72 10.53 0.02 13.05
C PRO A 72 11.85 0.15 12.28
N LEU A 73 11.76 0.15 10.95
CA LEU A 73 12.88 0.27 10.02
C LEU A 73 13.17 1.71 9.61
N CYS A 74 12.41 2.69 10.10
CA CYS A 74 12.60 4.11 9.86
C CYS A 74 11.66 4.93 10.74
N HIS A 75 11.80 6.26 10.69
CA HIS A 75 10.87 7.18 11.33
C HIS A 75 9.65 7.44 10.45
N GLY A 76 9.86 7.55 9.13
CA GLY A 76 8.80 7.72 8.15
C GLY A 76 9.06 7.00 6.84
N VAL A 77 8.01 6.46 6.24
CA VAL A 77 8.04 5.92 4.87
C VAL A 77 7.46 6.97 3.92
N ILE A 78 8.16 7.31 2.84
CA ILE A 78 7.65 8.24 1.82
C ILE A 78 7.17 7.44 0.62
N ASP A 79 5.85 7.37 0.45
CA ASP A 79 5.22 6.66 -0.65
C ASP A 79 5.49 7.35 -2.00
N ARG A 80 5.10 6.72 -3.12
CA ARG A 80 5.35 7.27 -4.46
C ARG A 80 4.55 8.52 -4.78
N SER A 81 3.50 8.81 -4.01
CA SER A 81 2.71 10.05 -4.12
C SER A 81 3.36 11.22 -3.37
N GLY A 82 4.32 10.94 -2.47
CA GLY A 82 4.94 11.91 -1.57
C GLY A 82 4.25 12.02 -0.21
N THR A 83 3.36 11.08 0.14
CA THR A 83 2.77 10.99 1.48
C THR A 83 3.77 10.36 2.45
N VAL A 84 3.91 10.96 3.62
CA VAL A 84 4.78 10.45 4.69
C VAL A 84 3.97 9.60 5.66
N HIS A 85 4.29 8.32 5.76
CA HIS A 85 3.71 7.38 6.71
C HIS A 85 4.62 7.25 7.94
N LEU A 86 4.16 7.74 9.09
CA LEU A 86 4.91 7.64 10.34
C LEU A 86 4.73 6.26 10.95
N VAL A 87 5.84 5.53 11.09
CA VAL A 87 5.84 4.12 11.48
C VAL A 87 6.60 3.85 12.78
N GLY A 88 7.53 4.71 13.18
CA GLY A 88 8.29 4.59 14.42
C GLY A 88 8.90 5.91 14.87
N TYR A 89 9.31 5.99 16.14
CA TYR A 89 9.93 7.19 16.68
C TYR A 89 10.81 6.92 17.90
N GLY A 90 12.08 7.31 17.80
CA GLY A 90 13.15 6.92 18.72
C GLY A 90 14.28 6.25 17.93
N ARG A 91 15.05 5.36 18.55
CA ARG A 91 15.99 4.51 17.81
C ARG A 91 15.21 3.61 16.86
N THR A 92 15.47 3.68 15.56
CA THR A 92 14.87 2.78 14.53
C THR A 92 15.98 2.02 13.82
N ASN A 93 15.69 0.85 13.26
CA ASN A 93 16.69 0.02 12.58
C ASN A 93 16.77 0.36 11.08
N HIS A 94 17.47 1.45 10.75
CA HIS A 94 17.55 1.97 9.38
C HIS A 94 18.99 2.14 8.89
N ALA A 95 19.84 2.81 9.67
CA ALA A 95 21.21 3.15 9.29
C ALA A 95 22.20 2.00 9.50
N GLY A 96 21.97 1.14 10.49
CA GLY A 96 22.93 0.08 10.84
C GLY A 96 24.32 0.62 11.22
N MET A 97 25.34 -0.22 11.03
CA MET A 97 26.74 0.18 11.19
C MET A 97 27.23 0.93 9.94
N GLY A 98 27.96 2.01 10.14
CA GLY A 98 28.62 2.75 9.08
C GLY A 98 29.82 3.50 9.60
N ASP A 99 30.28 4.46 8.81
CA ASP A 99 31.62 5.02 8.90
C ASP A 99 31.72 6.20 9.89
N THR A 100 32.60 6.09 10.88
CA THR A 100 32.85 7.16 11.85
C THR A 100 33.28 8.48 11.21
N ASP A 101 34.11 8.46 10.17
CA ASP A 101 34.59 9.68 9.52
C ASP A 101 33.47 10.41 8.79
N VAL A 102 32.53 9.65 8.21
CA VAL A 102 31.29 10.21 7.65
C VAL A 102 30.45 10.85 8.75
N LEU A 103 30.26 10.19 9.89
CA LEU A 103 29.50 10.78 11.00
C LEU A 103 30.13 12.09 11.46
N LEU A 104 31.45 12.13 11.66
CA LEU A 104 32.17 13.33 12.07
C LEU A 104 32.04 14.45 11.02
N ALA A 105 32.05 14.12 9.74
CA ALA A 105 31.81 15.09 8.67
C ALA A 105 30.39 15.67 8.68
N VAL A 106 29.38 14.83 8.93
CA VAL A 106 27.97 15.25 9.11
C VAL A 106 27.84 16.16 10.34
N ILE A 107 28.45 15.79 11.47
CA ILE A 107 28.44 16.58 12.71
C ILE A 107 29.02 17.96 12.49
N ALA A 108 30.10 18.05 11.71
CA ALA A 108 30.77 19.30 11.39
C ALA A 108 30.16 20.04 10.19
N GLU A 109 29.08 19.51 9.58
CA GLU A 109 28.46 20.03 8.36
C GLU A 109 29.50 20.36 7.27
N LYS A 110 30.43 19.44 7.05
CA LYS A 110 31.46 19.58 6.00
C LYS A 110 30.82 19.63 4.63
N GLU A 111 31.45 20.38 3.74
CA GLU A 111 31.01 20.51 2.35
C GLU A 111 31.10 19.20 1.57
N THR A 112 32.13 18.42 1.84
CA THR A 112 32.33 17.10 1.25
C THR A 112 32.37 16.03 2.33
N LEU A 113 31.73 14.89 2.03
CA LEU A 113 31.84 13.69 2.86
C LEU A 113 33.10 12.91 2.45
N PRO A 114 33.81 12.30 3.41
CA PRO A 114 34.83 11.32 3.09
C PRO A 114 34.18 10.10 2.41
N ARG A 115 35.00 9.32 1.69
CA ARG A 115 34.55 8.03 1.19
C ARG A 115 34.31 7.10 2.36
N ASP A 116 33.16 6.44 2.39
CA ASP A 116 32.87 5.35 3.32
C ASP A 116 33.77 4.15 3.01
N ASN A 117 34.57 3.74 3.99
CA ASN A 117 35.44 2.57 3.91
C ASN A 117 35.36 1.68 5.15
N GLU A 118 34.65 2.12 6.20
CA GLU A 118 34.51 1.39 7.46
C GLU A 118 33.05 1.26 7.91
N ALA A 119 32.79 0.36 8.86
CA ALA A 119 31.46 0.11 9.43
C ALA A 119 31.57 -0.14 10.94
N ASP A 120 32.04 0.88 11.66
CA ASP A 120 32.49 0.85 13.05
C ASP A 120 31.59 1.68 14.00
N THR A 121 30.66 2.48 13.46
CA THR A 121 29.72 3.30 14.23
C THR A 121 28.25 2.90 14.04
N ASP A 122 27.48 2.77 15.13
CA ASP A 122 26.02 2.55 15.08
C ASP A 122 25.29 3.83 14.68
N GLY A 123 24.85 3.92 13.43
CA GLY A 123 24.11 5.07 12.90
C GLY A 123 22.66 5.16 13.38
N ASN A 124 22.07 4.06 13.88
CA ASN A 124 20.64 4.03 14.25
C ASN A 124 20.30 4.99 15.40
N ARG A 125 21.31 5.45 16.15
CA ARG A 125 21.14 6.44 17.21
C ARG A 125 21.32 7.89 16.75
N HIS A 126 21.92 8.12 15.58
CA HIS A 126 22.40 9.43 15.14
C HIS A 126 21.50 10.08 14.07
N PHE A 127 20.70 9.29 13.35
CA PHE A 127 20.00 9.77 12.15
C PHE A 127 18.48 9.60 12.21
N TYR A 128 17.76 10.60 11.71
CA TYR A 128 16.35 10.42 11.35
C TYR A 128 16.27 9.70 10.00
N GLY A 129 15.83 8.45 9.98
CA GLY A 129 15.66 7.67 8.75
C GLY A 129 14.32 7.88 8.04
N PHE A 130 14.39 8.09 6.72
CA PHE A 130 13.22 8.01 5.82
C PHE A 130 13.42 6.91 4.77
N GLU A 131 12.49 5.95 4.75
CA GLU A 131 12.43 4.89 3.74
C GLU A 131 11.54 5.32 2.58
N CYS A 132 12.07 5.45 1.37
CA CYS A 132 11.31 5.98 0.25
C CYS A 132 10.94 4.84 -0.72
N VAL A 133 9.64 4.64 -0.97
CA VAL A 133 9.15 3.47 -1.71
C VAL A 133 9.65 3.47 -3.15
N ASN A 134 10.68 2.67 -3.41
CA ASN A 134 11.36 2.55 -4.69
C ASN A 134 12.18 1.27 -4.73
N THR A 135 12.25 0.61 -5.90
CA THR A 135 13.05 -0.61 -6.11
C THR A 135 14.56 -0.37 -6.15
N GLY A 136 14.99 0.90 -6.19
CA GLY A 136 16.39 1.32 -6.36
C GLY A 136 16.81 1.54 -7.80
N SER A 137 16.03 1.02 -8.76
CA SER A 137 16.29 1.10 -10.19
C SER A 137 15.17 1.76 -10.98
N GLN A 138 13.98 1.91 -10.39
CA GLN A 138 12.85 2.56 -11.05
C GLN A 138 12.88 4.08 -10.86
N SER A 139 12.24 4.79 -11.79
CA SER A 139 12.17 6.25 -11.74
C SER A 139 11.50 6.77 -10.47
N TRP A 140 12.04 7.88 -9.97
CA TRP A 140 11.52 8.64 -8.85
C TRP A 140 10.44 9.63 -9.33
N PRO A 141 9.19 9.52 -8.86
CA PRO A 141 8.18 10.54 -9.12
C PRO A 141 8.60 11.90 -8.57
N ALA A 142 8.33 12.97 -9.32
CA ALA A 142 8.69 14.32 -8.91
C ALA A 142 8.06 14.73 -7.55
N ALA A 143 6.82 14.29 -7.29
CA ALA A 143 6.13 14.54 -6.03
C ALA A 143 6.83 13.82 -4.85
N GLN A 144 7.33 12.60 -5.07
CA GLN A 144 8.10 11.87 -4.05
C GLN A 144 9.42 12.58 -3.77
N LEU A 145 10.17 13.01 -4.79
CA LEU A 145 11.43 13.74 -4.62
C LEU A 145 11.25 15.07 -3.87
N ASP A 146 10.20 15.84 -4.19
CA ASP A 146 9.86 17.07 -3.47
C ASP A 146 9.49 16.76 -2.00
N ALA A 147 8.70 15.71 -1.75
CA ALA A 147 8.35 15.30 -0.40
C ALA A 147 9.57 14.85 0.42
N MET A 148 10.49 14.10 -0.17
CA MET A 148 11.75 13.70 0.45
C MET A 148 12.58 14.92 0.87
N ALA A 149 12.76 15.88 -0.06
CA ALA A 149 13.54 17.08 0.21
C ALA A 149 12.89 17.97 1.27
N ARG A 150 11.55 18.12 1.26
CA ARG A 150 10.80 18.85 2.30
C ARG A 150 10.87 18.17 3.66
N ALA A 151 10.78 16.84 3.72
CA ALA A 151 10.86 16.10 4.97
C ALA A 151 12.24 16.29 5.62
N ALA A 152 13.31 16.16 4.82
CA ALA A 152 14.67 16.42 5.29
C ALA A 152 14.86 17.88 5.72
N ALA A 153 14.42 18.85 4.90
CA ALA A 153 14.49 20.27 5.23
C ALA A 153 13.70 20.64 6.49
N ALA A 154 12.54 20.00 6.74
CA ALA A 154 11.74 20.20 7.94
C ALA A 154 12.49 19.79 9.20
N VAL A 155 13.17 18.64 9.16
CA VAL A 155 13.98 18.15 10.27
C VAL A 155 15.22 19.02 10.46
N CYS A 156 15.96 19.34 9.39
CA CYS A 156 17.12 20.22 9.47
C CYS A 156 16.75 21.59 10.06
N ARG A 157 15.65 22.21 9.59
CA ARG A 157 15.17 23.49 10.12
C ARG A 157 14.84 23.41 11.62
N ALA A 158 14.25 22.31 12.07
CA ALA A 158 13.89 22.14 13.47
C ALA A 158 15.11 22.01 14.41
N HIS A 159 16.27 21.62 13.87
CA HIS A 159 17.54 21.50 14.59
C HIS A 159 18.52 22.65 14.32
N GLY A 160 18.21 23.53 13.35
CA GLY A 160 19.14 24.57 12.91
C GLY A 160 20.28 24.05 12.03
N TRP A 161 20.12 22.87 11.44
CA TRP A 161 21.07 22.31 10.47
C TRP A 161 20.86 22.86 9.07
N THR A 162 21.90 22.75 8.26
CA THR A 162 21.91 22.95 6.81
C THR A 162 21.53 21.66 6.08
N GLU A 163 21.53 21.71 4.75
CA GLU A 163 21.39 20.53 3.89
C GLU A 163 22.52 19.50 4.06
N ARG A 164 23.67 19.92 4.62
CA ARG A 164 24.85 19.05 4.78
C ARG A 164 24.66 17.97 5.83
N SER A 165 23.68 18.12 6.72
CA SER A 165 23.25 17.06 7.63
C SER A 165 22.37 15.98 6.98
N VAL A 166 22.14 16.04 5.67
CA VAL A 166 21.34 15.06 4.92
C VAL A 166 22.27 14.15 4.13
N ILE A 167 22.12 12.83 4.31
CA ILE A 167 22.95 11.83 3.63
C ILE A 167 22.10 10.69 3.05
N GLY A 168 22.61 10.07 1.99
CA GLY A 168 22.13 8.77 1.54
C GLY A 168 22.84 7.66 2.31
N HIS A 169 22.21 6.51 2.45
CA HIS A 169 22.84 5.34 3.09
C HIS A 169 24.13 4.87 2.39
N LYS A 170 24.20 5.08 1.07
CA LYS A 170 25.36 4.83 0.21
C LYS A 170 26.55 5.74 0.46
N GLU A 171 26.36 6.82 1.21
CA GLU A 171 27.44 7.68 1.69
C GLU A 171 27.82 7.33 3.14
N TRP A 172 27.09 6.40 3.79
CA TRP A 172 27.24 6.02 5.20
C TRP A 172 27.90 4.67 5.40
N GLN A 173 27.51 3.67 4.61
CA GLN A 173 27.92 2.29 4.81
C GLN A 173 28.51 1.68 3.52
N PRO A 174 29.76 1.13 3.60
CA PRO A 174 30.39 0.47 2.47
C PRO A 174 29.53 -0.61 1.84
N GLY A 175 29.36 -0.50 0.51
CA GLY A 175 28.62 -1.48 -0.28
C GLY A 175 27.10 -1.30 -0.30
N LYS A 176 26.56 -0.27 0.36
CA LYS A 176 25.14 0.09 0.24
C LYS A 176 24.89 0.97 -0.99
N PRO A 177 23.92 0.63 -1.86
CA PRO A 177 23.62 1.43 -3.04
C PRO A 177 22.50 2.46 -2.82
N ASP A 178 21.85 2.48 -1.65
CA ASP A 178 20.65 3.29 -1.41
C ASP A 178 20.94 4.74 -0.98
N PRO A 179 20.22 5.76 -1.49
CA PRO A 179 19.14 5.70 -2.46
C PRO A 179 19.67 5.59 -3.91
N GLY A 180 19.14 4.60 -4.64
CA GLY A 180 19.56 4.35 -6.02
C GLY A 180 19.08 5.43 -6.98
N GLY A 181 19.94 5.84 -7.93
CA GLY A 181 19.60 6.82 -8.97
C GLY A 181 19.38 8.26 -8.50
N ILE A 182 19.68 8.58 -7.23
CA ILE A 182 19.68 9.95 -6.71
C ILE A 182 21.11 10.43 -6.58
N ASP A 183 21.48 11.52 -7.26
CA ASP A 183 22.70 12.25 -6.92
C ASP A 183 22.47 13.00 -5.61
N MET A 184 23.33 12.77 -4.61
CA MET A 184 23.13 13.33 -3.27
C MET A 184 23.53 14.80 -3.18
N ALA A 185 24.40 15.30 -4.06
CA ALA A 185 24.68 16.74 -4.14
C ALA A 185 23.44 17.47 -4.70
N ASP A 186 22.87 16.99 -5.80
CA ASP A 186 21.62 17.53 -6.36
C ASP A 186 20.46 17.45 -5.36
N PHE A 187 20.40 16.36 -4.58
CA PHE A 187 19.38 16.21 -3.54
C PHE A 187 19.56 17.23 -2.40
N ARG A 188 20.79 17.46 -1.94
CA ARG A 188 21.10 18.49 -0.95
C ARG A 188 20.76 19.89 -1.46
N ASP A 189 20.98 20.20 -2.73
CA ASP A 189 20.57 21.49 -3.33
C ASP A 189 19.05 21.71 -3.28
N ARG A 190 18.26 20.64 -3.47
CA ARG A 190 16.80 20.68 -3.29
C ARG A 190 16.42 20.94 -1.83
N VAL A 191 17.09 20.27 -0.89
CA VAL A 191 16.90 20.51 0.55
C VAL A 191 17.24 21.97 0.90
N ALA A 192 18.39 22.48 0.43
CA ALA A 192 18.82 23.86 0.64
C ALA A 192 17.81 24.87 0.10
N THR A 193 17.21 24.58 -1.07
CA THR A 193 16.13 25.39 -1.65
C THR A 193 14.92 25.46 -0.71
N HIS A 194 14.49 24.32 -0.15
CA HIS A 194 13.41 24.31 0.83
C HIS A 194 13.80 24.97 2.15
N LEU A 195 15.08 24.93 2.57
CA LEU A 195 15.56 25.61 3.78
C LEU A 195 15.53 27.13 3.63
N LYS A 196 15.98 27.67 2.49
CA LYS A 196 16.01 29.11 2.17
C LYS A 196 14.62 29.73 2.05
N GLY A 197 13.64 28.96 1.57
CA GLY A 197 12.25 29.37 1.64
C GLY A 197 11.69 29.16 3.04
N ALA A 198 11.15 30.21 3.68
CA ALA A 198 10.05 29.99 4.61
C ALA A 198 9.03 29.14 3.85
N ALA A 199 8.55 28.05 4.45
CA ALA A 199 7.49 27.26 3.85
C ALA A 199 6.39 28.24 3.44
N LYS A 200 6.28 28.53 2.14
CA LYS A 200 5.06 29.11 1.64
C LYS A 200 4.03 28.09 2.11
N PRO A 201 3.01 28.51 2.89
CA PRO A 201 1.83 27.66 3.03
C PRO A 201 1.53 27.25 1.59
N PRO A 202 1.22 25.96 1.32
CA PRO A 202 0.84 25.62 -0.03
C PRO A 202 -0.15 26.69 -0.43
N THR A 203 0.17 27.46 -1.48
CA THR A 203 -0.91 28.03 -2.28
C THR A 203 -1.79 26.83 -2.46
N LYS A 204 -2.98 26.83 -1.82
CA LYS A 204 -4.01 25.84 -2.09
C LYS A 204 -3.87 25.58 -3.57
N PRO A 205 -3.59 24.36 -4.04
CA PRO A 205 -3.57 24.13 -5.46
C PRO A 205 -4.85 24.79 -5.93
N LYS A 206 -4.75 25.84 -6.76
CA LYS A 206 -5.89 26.24 -7.55
C LYS A 206 -6.38 24.90 -8.07
N PRO A 207 -7.62 24.47 -7.77
CA PRO A 207 -8.02 23.12 -8.14
C PRO A 207 -7.62 23.00 -9.59
N ASP A 208 -6.68 22.10 -9.90
CA ASP A 208 -6.54 21.70 -11.28
C ASP A 208 -7.96 21.33 -11.66
N PRO A 209 -8.52 21.92 -12.73
CA PRO A 209 -9.89 21.62 -13.11
C PRO A 209 -9.96 20.10 -13.11
N LYS A 210 -10.78 19.52 -12.19
CA LYS A 210 -10.86 18.08 -11.90
C LYS A 210 -10.41 17.35 -13.15
N PRO A 211 -9.28 16.62 -13.19
CA PRO A 211 -8.85 16.02 -14.44
C PRO A 211 -10.06 15.25 -14.94
N LYS A 212 -10.63 15.73 -16.07
CA LYS A 212 -11.87 15.19 -16.60
C LYS A 212 -11.64 13.67 -16.60
N PRO A 213 -12.54 12.87 -16.02
CA PRO A 213 -12.33 11.43 -15.92
C PRO A 213 -11.86 10.97 -17.29
N ARG A 214 -10.60 10.53 -17.39
CA ARG A 214 -10.04 10.15 -18.68
C ARG A 214 -10.84 8.92 -19.05
N ARG A 215 -11.75 9.07 -20.01
CA ARG A 215 -12.61 7.96 -20.45
C ARG A 215 -11.77 6.78 -20.96
N TYR A 216 -10.53 7.06 -21.36
CA TYR A 216 -9.61 6.09 -21.96
C TYR A 216 -8.26 6.04 -21.25
N ALA A 217 -7.68 4.84 -21.19
CA ALA A 217 -6.39 4.55 -20.59
C ALA A 217 -5.26 5.27 -21.35
N ALA A 218 -4.31 5.83 -20.60
CA ALA A 218 -3.09 6.36 -21.20
C ALA A 218 -2.28 5.22 -21.85
N TYR A 219 -1.58 5.53 -22.95
CA TYR A 219 -0.71 4.58 -23.62
C TYR A 219 0.49 4.23 -22.73
N PRO A 220 0.70 2.95 -22.36
CA PRO A 220 1.72 2.55 -21.39
C PRO A 220 3.13 2.41 -21.98
N GLY A 221 3.31 2.62 -23.29
CA GLY A 221 4.58 2.42 -24.00
C GLY A 221 4.69 1.02 -24.63
N PRO A 222 5.56 0.85 -25.64
CA PRO A 222 5.66 -0.41 -26.40
C PRO A 222 6.21 -1.56 -25.53
N GLU A 223 7.20 -1.28 -24.69
CA GLU A 223 7.85 -2.24 -23.77
C GLU A 223 6.89 -2.86 -22.73
N PHE A 224 5.70 -2.25 -22.56
CA PHE A 224 4.66 -2.79 -21.69
C PHE A 224 4.11 -4.12 -22.22
N PHE A 225 4.04 -4.29 -23.55
CA PHE A 225 3.38 -5.41 -24.21
C PHE A 225 4.36 -6.54 -24.51
N ARG A 226 4.71 -7.28 -23.46
CA ARG A 226 5.64 -8.41 -23.52
C ARG A 226 5.00 -9.70 -22.99
N THR A 227 5.39 -10.83 -23.56
CA THR A 227 4.85 -12.16 -23.22
C THR A 227 4.81 -12.39 -21.71
N GLY A 228 3.65 -12.79 -21.19
CA GLY A 228 3.46 -13.07 -19.77
C GLY A 228 3.15 -11.85 -18.89
N ARG A 229 3.21 -10.60 -19.41
CA ARG A 229 2.78 -9.42 -18.65
C ARG A 229 1.29 -9.50 -18.34
N SER A 230 0.93 -9.37 -17.06
CA SER A 230 -0.48 -9.29 -16.62
C SER A 230 -0.88 -7.86 -16.26
N SER A 231 -2.04 -7.40 -16.73
CA SER A 231 -2.64 -6.12 -16.35
C SER A 231 -4.13 -6.02 -16.72
N PRO A 232 -4.98 -5.37 -15.91
CA PRO A 232 -6.37 -5.06 -16.28
C PRO A 232 -6.50 -4.30 -17.59
N VAL A 233 -5.51 -3.47 -17.95
CA VAL A 233 -5.53 -2.71 -19.20
C VAL A 233 -5.42 -3.62 -20.43
N ILE A 234 -4.75 -4.77 -20.31
CA ILE A 234 -4.64 -5.77 -21.38
C ILE A 234 -5.99 -6.44 -21.61
N ALA A 235 -6.69 -6.82 -20.54
CA ALA A 235 -8.05 -7.36 -20.64
C ALA A 235 -9.04 -6.35 -21.24
N ALA A 236 -8.94 -5.07 -20.85
CA ALA A 236 -9.78 -4.01 -21.40
C ALA A 236 -9.47 -3.73 -22.87
N MET A 237 -8.20 -3.79 -23.26
CA MET A 237 -7.77 -3.68 -24.66
C MET A 237 -8.29 -4.86 -25.49
N ALA A 238 -8.19 -6.10 -24.98
CA ALA A 238 -8.69 -7.28 -25.67
C ALA A 238 -10.20 -7.19 -25.96
N LYS A 239 -10.99 -6.70 -24.99
CA LYS A 239 -12.43 -6.42 -25.19
C LYS A 239 -12.69 -5.39 -26.29
N ARG A 240 -11.84 -4.36 -26.41
CA ARG A 240 -11.95 -3.39 -27.50
C ARG A 240 -11.56 -4.00 -28.85
N LEU A 241 -10.51 -4.82 -28.91
CA LEU A 241 -10.13 -5.52 -30.14
C LEU A 241 -11.24 -6.44 -30.65
N ILE A 242 -11.94 -7.15 -29.75
CA ILE A 242 -13.14 -7.92 -30.08
C ILE A 242 -14.24 -7.00 -30.63
N ALA A 243 -14.51 -5.87 -29.97
CA ALA A 243 -15.52 -4.91 -30.42
C ALA A 243 -15.16 -4.23 -31.76
N GLU A 244 -13.88 -4.17 -32.11
CA GLU A 244 -13.39 -3.73 -33.41
C GLU A 244 -13.29 -4.88 -34.42
N GLU A 245 -13.82 -6.07 -34.10
CA GLU A 245 -13.83 -7.26 -34.96
C GLU A 245 -12.44 -7.74 -35.36
N CYS A 246 -11.44 -7.49 -34.50
CA CYS A 246 -10.04 -7.84 -34.69
C CYS A 246 -9.59 -8.86 -33.65
N SER A 247 -10.30 -9.99 -33.51
CA SER A 247 -10.00 -11.00 -32.51
C SER A 247 -9.35 -12.26 -33.09
N SER A 248 -8.32 -12.75 -32.41
CA SER A 248 -7.68 -14.06 -32.63
C SER A 248 -7.73 -14.92 -31.37
N PHE A 249 -8.79 -14.78 -30.57
CA PHE A 249 -8.93 -15.46 -29.29
C PHE A 249 -9.85 -16.68 -29.42
N ASP A 250 -9.33 -17.87 -29.08
CA ASP A 250 -10.13 -19.11 -29.04
C ASP A 250 -10.97 -19.25 -27.76
N THR A 251 -10.58 -18.53 -26.70
CA THR A 251 -11.27 -18.46 -25.41
C THR A 251 -11.34 -17.01 -24.93
N PRO A 252 -12.25 -16.66 -24.01
CA PRO A 252 -12.36 -15.30 -23.51
C PRO A 252 -11.01 -14.75 -23.00
N PRO A 253 -10.52 -13.62 -23.53
CA PRO A 253 -9.18 -13.13 -23.21
C PRO A 253 -9.09 -12.61 -21.77
N GLY A 254 -8.02 -13.05 -21.08
CA GLY A 254 -7.66 -12.62 -19.73
C GLY A 254 -6.73 -11.41 -19.69
N PRO A 255 -6.21 -11.03 -18.51
CA PRO A 255 -5.33 -9.88 -18.33
C PRO A 255 -3.88 -10.12 -18.77
N VAL A 256 -3.53 -11.33 -19.17
CA VAL A 256 -2.16 -11.71 -19.53
C VAL A 256 -1.93 -11.50 -21.01
N TRP A 257 -0.88 -10.75 -21.37
CA TRP A 257 -0.44 -10.57 -22.74
C TRP A 257 0.06 -11.90 -23.32
N THR A 258 -0.57 -12.32 -24.41
CA THR A 258 -0.27 -13.57 -25.14
C THR A 258 -0.14 -13.30 -26.63
N GLU A 259 0.30 -14.30 -27.36
CA GLU A 259 0.40 -14.24 -28.81
C GLU A 259 -0.96 -13.93 -29.49
N ALA A 260 -2.07 -14.42 -28.92
CA ALA A 260 -3.41 -14.09 -29.40
C ALA A 260 -3.72 -12.58 -29.29
N HIS A 261 -3.20 -11.90 -28.26
CA HIS A 261 -3.34 -10.45 -28.13
C HIS A 261 -2.53 -9.72 -29.20
N ARG A 262 -1.29 -10.17 -29.45
CA ARG A 262 -0.43 -9.60 -30.50
C ARG A 262 -1.07 -9.72 -31.88
N ARG A 263 -1.55 -10.92 -32.27
CA ARG A 263 -2.24 -11.13 -33.56
C ARG A 263 -3.51 -10.31 -33.70
N SER A 264 -4.31 -10.24 -32.63
CA SER A 264 -5.53 -9.41 -32.58
C SER A 264 -5.20 -7.93 -32.82
N TYR A 265 -4.11 -7.44 -32.22
CA TYR A 265 -3.68 -6.06 -32.40
C TYR A 265 -3.06 -5.81 -33.79
N ALA A 266 -2.37 -6.79 -34.37
CA ALA A 266 -1.86 -6.72 -35.74
C ALA A 266 -3.01 -6.58 -36.75
N ALA A 267 -4.08 -7.37 -36.58
CA ALA A 267 -5.30 -7.24 -37.39
C ALA A 267 -5.93 -5.84 -37.25
N TYR A 268 -5.91 -5.29 -36.03
CA TYR A 268 -6.40 -3.92 -35.78
C TYR A 268 -5.50 -2.84 -36.42
N GLN A 269 -4.17 -3.02 -36.43
CA GLN A 269 -3.24 -2.16 -37.17
C GLN A 269 -3.55 -2.20 -38.67
N ILE A 270 -3.74 -3.39 -39.25
CA ILE A 270 -4.10 -3.57 -40.67
C ILE A 270 -5.43 -2.86 -40.97
N LYS A 271 -6.46 -3.05 -40.13
CA LYS A 271 -7.75 -2.35 -40.25
C LYS A 271 -7.60 -0.83 -40.22
N ASN A 272 -6.57 -0.31 -39.56
CA ASN A 272 -6.25 1.11 -39.50
C ASN A 272 -5.31 1.60 -40.61
N GLY A 273 -5.02 0.78 -41.61
CA GLY A 273 -4.23 1.14 -42.79
C GLY A 273 -2.72 0.91 -42.66
N TYR A 274 -2.26 0.28 -41.57
CA TYR A 274 -0.86 -0.11 -41.41
C TYR A 274 -0.58 -1.38 -42.21
N GLN A 275 0.63 -1.53 -42.76
CA GLN A 275 1.02 -2.67 -43.59
C GLN A 275 2.45 -3.12 -43.28
N GLY A 276 2.79 -4.36 -43.65
CA GLY A 276 4.15 -4.89 -43.49
C GLY A 276 4.63 -4.84 -42.04
N SER A 277 5.85 -4.33 -41.83
CA SER A 277 6.47 -4.20 -40.50
C SER A 277 5.71 -3.27 -39.55
N ASP A 278 4.89 -2.36 -40.08
CA ASP A 278 4.17 -1.38 -39.25
C ASP A 278 2.89 -1.97 -38.61
N ALA A 279 2.53 -3.21 -38.99
CA ALA A 279 1.45 -4.02 -38.41
C ALA A 279 2.00 -5.21 -37.61
N ASP A 280 2.99 -4.96 -36.77
CA ASP A 280 3.72 -5.93 -35.95
C ASP A 280 2.93 -6.55 -34.77
N GLY A 281 1.75 -6.01 -34.46
CA GLY A 281 0.92 -6.42 -33.33
C GLY A 281 1.32 -5.81 -31.99
N ILE A 282 2.29 -4.90 -31.96
CA ILE A 282 2.65 -4.17 -30.75
C ILE A 282 1.89 -2.83 -30.73
N PRO A 283 1.16 -2.52 -29.65
CA PRO A 283 0.42 -1.28 -29.57
C PRO A 283 1.32 -0.06 -29.71
N GLY A 284 1.00 0.83 -30.64
CA GLY A 284 1.62 2.15 -30.80
C GLY A 284 0.72 3.27 -30.29
N LYS A 285 1.31 4.45 -30.00
CA LYS A 285 0.58 5.60 -29.42
C LYS A 285 -0.66 5.99 -30.23
N THR A 286 -0.55 6.01 -31.56
CA THR A 286 -1.63 6.40 -32.49
C THR A 286 -2.75 5.37 -32.52
N THR A 287 -2.43 4.09 -32.69
CA THR A 287 -3.43 3.01 -32.74
C THR A 287 -4.08 2.79 -31.37
N TRP A 288 -3.33 2.98 -30.27
CA TRP A 288 -3.86 2.93 -28.90
C TRP A 288 -4.90 4.02 -28.64
N ALA A 289 -4.60 5.26 -29.06
CA ALA A 289 -5.54 6.37 -28.93
C ALA A 289 -6.84 6.12 -29.73
N LYS A 290 -6.73 5.55 -30.94
CA LYS A 290 -7.89 5.16 -31.76
C LYS A 290 -8.70 4.02 -31.13
N LEU A 291 -8.05 3.04 -30.51
CA LEU A 291 -8.71 1.87 -29.92
C LEU A 291 -9.62 2.23 -28.73
N ARG A 292 -9.34 3.38 -28.10
CA ARG A 292 -10.14 3.95 -27.01
C ARG A 292 -10.33 2.92 -25.88
N VAL A 293 -9.22 2.33 -25.45
CA VAL A 293 -9.18 1.38 -24.32
C VAL A 293 -9.75 2.08 -23.09
N PRO A 294 -10.85 1.61 -22.48
CA PRO A 294 -11.43 2.27 -21.32
C PRO A 294 -10.40 2.42 -20.23
N HIS A 295 -10.32 3.60 -19.61
CA HIS A 295 -9.47 3.78 -18.44
C HIS A 295 -9.93 2.80 -17.39
N GLN A 296 -9.10 1.79 -17.14
CA GLN A 296 -9.23 1.02 -15.94
C GLN A 296 -8.74 1.98 -14.86
N SER A 297 -9.66 2.51 -14.06
CA SER A 297 -9.28 2.83 -12.70
C SER A 297 -8.47 1.62 -12.22
N ALA A 298 -7.34 1.84 -11.54
CA ALA A 298 -6.84 0.78 -10.66
C ALA A 298 -8.07 0.18 -9.98
N PRO A 299 -8.21 -1.16 -9.85
CA PRO A 299 -9.28 -1.66 -9.02
C PRO A 299 -9.17 -0.80 -7.76
N GLY A 300 -10.18 0.04 -7.53
CA GLY A 300 -10.30 0.66 -6.24
C GLY A 300 -10.14 -0.52 -5.32
N SER A 301 -9.33 -0.37 -4.27
CA SER A 301 -9.61 -1.12 -3.07
C SER A 301 -11.14 -1.24 -3.01
N ALA A 302 -11.68 -2.43 -3.30
CA ALA A 302 -13.09 -2.69 -3.13
C ALA A 302 -13.38 -2.11 -1.75
N PRO A 303 -14.31 -1.15 -1.65
CA PRO A 303 -14.27 -0.06 -0.68
C PRO A 303 -13.71 -0.62 0.60
N ARG A 304 -12.44 -0.29 0.92
CA ARG A 304 -11.71 -0.96 2.00
C ARG A 304 -12.64 -0.87 3.17
N ALA A 305 -13.19 -2.03 3.57
CA ALA A 305 -14.20 -2.08 4.59
C ALA A 305 -13.67 -1.20 5.71
N ARG A 306 -14.46 -0.19 6.07
CA ARG A 306 -14.25 0.53 7.31
C ARG A 306 -13.86 -0.55 8.32
N LYS A 307 -12.71 -0.42 8.99
CA LYS A 307 -12.36 -1.34 10.09
C LYS A 307 -13.46 -1.15 11.15
N GLU A 308 -14.55 -1.87 10.93
CA GLU A 308 -15.66 -2.03 11.82
C GLU A 308 -15.14 -3.06 12.80
N LYS A 309 -14.78 -2.55 13.98
CA LYS A 309 -14.35 -3.27 15.17
C LYS A 309 -14.84 -4.72 15.13
N ASP A 310 -13.99 -5.68 14.78
CA ASP A 310 -14.27 -7.14 14.77
C ASP A 310 -15.77 -7.50 14.86
N VAL A 311 -16.56 -7.02 13.89
CA VAL A 311 -17.97 -7.35 13.83
C VAL A 311 -18.00 -8.67 13.09
N VAL A 312 -18.48 -9.70 13.78
CA VAL A 312 -18.73 -11.02 13.20
C VAL A 312 -19.36 -10.81 11.81
N PRO A 313 -18.76 -11.33 10.72
CA PRO A 313 -19.29 -11.15 9.37
C PRO A 313 -20.81 -11.35 9.35
N PRO A 314 -21.62 -10.52 8.66
CA PRO A 314 -23.08 -10.57 8.77
C PRO A 314 -23.69 -11.95 8.54
N VAL A 315 -23.06 -12.77 7.69
CA VAL A 315 -23.42 -14.18 7.48
C VAL A 315 -23.16 -15.03 8.72
N LEU A 316 -22.00 -14.88 9.36
CA LEU A 316 -21.64 -15.61 10.56
C LEU A 316 -22.51 -15.19 11.75
N ALA A 317 -22.89 -13.91 11.84
CA ALA A 317 -23.84 -13.43 12.85
C ALA A 317 -25.24 -14.03 12.63
N ASP A 318 -25.76 -14.01 11.39
CA ASP A 318 -27.06 -14.61 11.02
C ASP A 318 -27.07 -16.13 11.25
N VAL A 319 -25.98 -16.84 10.92
CA VAL A 319 -25.84 -18.27 11.20
C VAL A 319 -25.81 -18.54 12.71
N ALA A 320 -25.05 -17.76 13.48
CA ALA A 320 -24.94 -17.93 14.93
C ALA A 320 -26.30 -17.67 15.62
N GLU A 321 -26.98 -16.58 15.28
CA GLU A 321 -28.28 -16.21 15.83
C GLU A 321 -29.33 -17.30 15.57
N ARG A 322 -29.45 -17.77 14.31
CA ARG A 322 -30.40 -18.84 13.96
C ARG A 322 -30.09 -20.16 14.67
N THR A 323 -28.82 -20.49 14.83
CA THR A 323 -28.39 -21.73 15.50
C THR A 323 -28.76 -21.68 16.98
N ILE A 324 -28.45 -20.58 17.66
CA ILE A 324 -28.77 -20.38 19.08
C ILE A 324 -30.29 -20.37 19.29
N ALA A 325 -31.04 -19.62 18.47
CA ALA A 325 -32.50 -19.56 18.57
C ALA A 325 -33.14 -20.94 18.36
N THR A 326 -32.69 -21.70 17.37
CA THR A 326 -33.20 -23.06 17.09
C THR A 326 -32.90 -24.02 18.25
N TYR A 327 -31.70 -23.95 18.81
CA TYR A 327 -31.31 -24.75 19.97
C TYR A 327 -32.18 -24.43 21.18
N VAL A 328 -32.29 -23.15 21.54
CA VAL A 328 -33.07 -22.69 22.71
C VAL A 328 -34.55 -23.03 22.53
N GLN A 329 -35.13 -22.79 21.36
CA GLN A 329 -36.53 -23.12 21.09
C GLN A 329 -36.79 -24.63 21.21
N SER A 330 -35.90 -25.46 20.65
CA SER A 330 -36.05 -26.92 20.71
C SER A 330 -35.89 -27.44 22.13
N MET A 331 -34.92 -26.90 22.88
CA MET A 331 -34.68 -27.29 24.28
C MET A 331 -35.85 -26.88 25.19
N LEU A 332 -36.35 -25.65 25.06
CA LEU A 332 -37.50 -25.18 25.83
C LEU A 332 -38.77 -25.97 25.49
N GLY A 333 -38.98 -26.31 24.21
CA GLY A 333 -40.10 -27.15 23.79
C GLY A 333 -40.03 -28.56 24.41
N LEU A 334 -38.85 -29.17 24.45
CA LEU A 334 -38.64 -30.49 25.07
C LEU A 334 -38.83 -30.43 26.59
N LEU A 335 -38.32 -29.40 27.26
CA LEU A 335 -38.52 -29.22 28.71
C LEU A 335 -39.99 -28.95 29.07
N ALA A 336 -40.69 -28.17 28.26
CA ALA A 336 -42.13 -27.94 28.42
C ALA A 336 -42.93 -29.23 28.19
N ALA A 337 -42.59 -30.02 27.16
CA ALA A 337 -43.23 -31.30 26.90
C ALA A 337 -42.96 -32.33 28.00
N ALA A 338 -41.71 -32.43 28.49
CA ALA A 338 -41.33 -33.34 29.57
C ALA A 338 -41.95 -32.95 30.92
N SER A 339 -42.26 -31.67 31.14
CA SER A 339 -42.92 -31.20 32.38
C SER A 339 -44.45 -31.25 32.34
N THR A 340 -45.04 -31.45 31.16
CA THR A 340 -46.51 -31.46 30.97
C THR A 340 -47.07 -32.79 30.47
N THR A 341 -46.22 -33.69 29.98
CA THR A 341 -46.61 -35.01 29.46
C THR A 341 -45.68 -36.11 29.96
N ASP A 342 -46.22 -37.26 30.36
CA ASP A 342 -45.46 -38.46 30.73
C ASP A 342 -44.86 -39.20 29.52
N ILE A 343 -44.92 -38.60 28.33
CA ILE A 343 -44.51 -39.21 27.05
C ILE A 343 -42.97 -39.22 26.89
N LEU A 344 -42.26 -38.30 27.58
CA LEU A 344 -40.81 -38.14 27.47
C LEU A 344 -40.16 -38.00 28.85
N SER A 345 -39.53 -39.07 29.34
CA SER A 345 -38.69 -39.04 30.55
C SER A 345 -37.25 -38.65 30.19
N LEU A 346 -37.02 -37.40 29.80
CA LEU A 346 -35.69 -36.90 29.47
C LEU A 346 -35.17 -36.01 30.59
N SER A 347 -33.95 -36.29 31.05
CA SER A 347 -33.20 -35.34 31.87
C SER A 347 -32.91 -34.05 31.08
N VAL A 348 -32.52 -32.99 31.79
CA VAL A 348 -32.11 -31.72 31.18
C VAL A 348 -30.95 -31.93 30.19
N TRP A 349 -30.02 -32.83 30.50
CA TRP A 349 -28.87 -33.14 29.65
C TRP A 349 -29.24 -33.93 28.40
N GLU A 350 -30.20 -34.85 28.50
CA GLU A 350 -30.72 -35.57 27.33
C GLU A 350 -31.53 -34.63 26.43
N SER A 351 -32.36 -33.76 27.02
CA SER A 351 -33.12 -32.74 26.27
C SER A 351 -32.19 -31.76 25.54
N ALA A 352 -31.12 -31.31 26.19
CA ALA A 352 -30.08 -30.48 25.61
C ALA A 352 -29.34 -31.19 24.46
N SER A 353 -29.13 -32.51 24.55
CA SER A 353 -28.48 -33.30 23.51
C SER A 353 -29.38 -33.50 22.29
N VAL A 354 -30.67 -33.78 22.52
CA VAL A 354 -31.66 -33.93 21.44
C VAL A 354 -31.87 -32.58 20.72
N ALA A 355 -31.89 -31.46 21.46
CA ALA A 355 -32.01 -30.11 20.90
C ALA A 355 -30.82 -29.68 20.03
N ALA A 356 -29.64 -30.31 20.21
CA ALA A 356 -28.46 -30.03 19.39
C ALA A 356 -28.61 -30.49 17.93
N VAL A 357 -29.43 -31.52 17.68
CA VAL A 357 -29.60 -32.09 16.34
C VAL A 357 -30.30 -31.11 15.37
N PRO A 358 -31.46 -30.50 15.71
CA PRO A 358 -32.06 -29.45 14.89
C PRO A 358 -31.16 -28.22 14.69
N ALA A 359 -30.39 -27.85 15.71
CA ALA A 359 -29.46 -26.73 15.63
C ALA A 359 -28.31 -27.00 14.64
N ALA A 360 -27.74 -28.21 14.67
CA ALA A 360 -26.72 -28.63 13.70
C ALA A 360 -27.27 -28.68 12.26
N LEU A 361 -28.50 -29.17 12.08
CA LEU A 361 -29.17 -29.14 10.77
C LEU A 361 -29.45 -27.71 10.29
N SER A 362 -29.71 -26.77 11.19
CA SER A 362 -29.88 -25.35 10.87
C SER A 362 -28.58 -24.71 10.38
N VAL A 363 -27.43 -25.08 10.98
CA VAL A 363 -26.10 -24.68 10.49
C VAL A 363 -25.87 -25.22 9.07
N LEU A 364 -26.10 -26.52 8.85
CA LEU A 364 -25.92 -27.14 7.53
C LEU A 364 -26.80 -26.49 6.46
N LYS A 365 -28.09 -26.27 6.76
CA LYS A 365 -29.02 -25.56 5.88
C LYS A 365 -28.55 -24.13 5.58
N SER A 366 -27.99 -23.44 6.55
CA SER A 366 -27.49 -22.07 6.40
C SER A 366 -26.21 -22.04 5.54
N CYS A 367 -25.30 -23.00 5.72
CA CYS A 367 -24.12 -23.19 4.86
C CYS A 367 -24.49 -23.54 3.41
N LEU A 368 -25.52 -24.36 3.19
CA LEU A 368 -26.05 -24.61 1.85
C LEU A 368 -26.66 -23.33 1.24
N GLY A 369 -27.31 -22.50 2.07
CA GLY A 369 -27.87 -21.21 1.66
C GLY A 369 -26.84 -20.18 1.21
N THR A 370 -25.62 -20.23 1.76
CA THR A 370 -24.53 -19.34 1.31
C THR A 370 -23.94 -19.76 -0.04
N VAL A 371 -24.13 -21.03 -0.44
CA VAL A 371 -23.67 -21.59 -1.72
C VAL A 371 -24.75 -21.49 -2.80
N LEU A 372 -25.99 -21.83 -2.47
CA LEU A 372 -27.11 -21.94 -3.42
C LEU A 372 -28.00 -20.69 -3.47
N GLY A 373 -27.97 -19.88 -2.41
CA GLY A 373 -28.82 -18.71 -2.22
C GLY A 373 -28.11 -17.38 -2.43
N ARG A 374 -28.59 -16.33 -1.76
CA ARG A 374 -28.07 -14.97 -1.94
C ARG A 374 -26.66 -14.86 -1.36
N ARG A 375 -25.68 -14.56 -2.21
CA ARG A 375 -24.28 -14.31 -1.82
C ARG A 375 -24.21 -13.28 -0.68
N GLY A 376 -23.59 -13.68 0.43
CA GLY A 376 -23.46 -12.83 1.63
C GLY A 376 -24.62 -12.92 2.63
N THR A 377 -25.53 -13.91 2.51
CA THR A 377 -26.57 -14.23 3.50
C THR A 377 -26.80 -15.75 3.59
N ALA A 378 -27.48 -16.24 4.64
CA ALA A 378 -27.95 -17.63 4.70
C ALA A 378 -29.32 -17.86 4.02
N SER A 379 -29.82 -16.88 3.26
CA SER A 379 -31.15 -16.93 2.61
C SER A 379 -31.12 -17.70 1.30
N TRP A 380 -32.09 -18.60 1.11
CA TRP A 380 -32.30 -19.39 -0.10
C TRP A 380 -33.16 -18.67 -1.16
N LEU A 381 -33.68 -17.47 -0.87
CA LEU A 381 -34.58 -16.74 -1.77
C LEU A 381 -33.78 -15.89 -2.79
N PRO A 382 -34.14 -15.94 -4.10
CA PRO A 382 -33.58 -15.04 -5.11
C PRO A 382 -34.12 -13.61 -4.98
N LEU A 383 -33.31 -12.62 -5.35
CA LEU A 383 -33.70 -11.19 -5.34
C LEU A 383 -34.53 -10.85 -6.59
N HIS A 384 -35.77 -10.37 -6.41
CA HIS A 384 -36.51 -9.72 -7.50
C HIS A 384 -36.21 -8.22 -7.64
N ARG A 385 -35.60 -7.55 -6.64
CA ARG A 385 -35.01 -6.19 -6.69
C ARG A 385 -34.32 -5.81 -5.37
N ASP A 386 -33.25 -5.02 -5.43
CA ASP A 386 -32.53 -4.49 -4.26
C ASP A 386 -33.04 -3.08 -3.87
N PRO A 387 -33.58 -2.88 -2.65
CA PRO A 387 -34.11 -1.59 -2.19
C PRO A 387 -33.04 -0.50 -1.97
N ALA A 388 -31.74 -0.84 -2.04
CA ALA A 388 -30.65 0.13 -1.96
C ALA A 388 -30.27 0.77 -3.31
N THR A 389 -30.97 0.42 -4.40
CA THR A 389 -30.75 1.06 -5.71
C THR A 389 -31.48 2.41 -5.74
N PRO A 390 -30.79 3.57 -5.84
CA PRO A 390 -31.47 4.86 -5.95
C PRO A 390 -32.24 4.94 -7.29
N ARG A 391 -33.41 5.59 -7.27
CA ARG A 391 -34.23 5.82 -8.47
C ARG A 391 -33.57 6.76 -9.47
#